data_AF-A0A831SSR0-F1
#
_entry.id   AF-A0A831SSR0-F1
#
_cell.length_a   1.000
_cell.length_b   1.000
_cell.length_c   1.000
_cell.angle_alpha   90.00
_cell.angle_beta   90.00
_cell.angle_gamma   90.00
#
_symmetry.space_group_name_H-M   'P 1'
#
loop_
_entity.id
_entity.type
_entity.pdbx_description
1 polymer ?
#
loop_
_entity_poly.entity_id
_entity_poly.type
_entity_poly.pdbx_seq_one_letter_code
_entity_poly.pdbx_strand_id
1 'polypeptide(L)'
;MNPICINNYCFDRIHLWVQYDKDRHGFTELAIEIFYPADRKARGLVMFNHGFLIGDDIFFLPKKLLCMFLNNGCPLFAKNPSSYYNYTSAIVPHHWAYACVTACHKENAAMPWTDFGGNPRVGQEAYIAASYLVRYGATNMFYRESSVEASRFMDTNRVVFAGHSVGGAHAQAAACGFGNLRDIGRATGVEFDPVVYDREILPYRTEPLSDWSRELRADPVGLLQLSPVDMTQKALNFGMAPYRHALSTMPLPDIMITGECDCATRSSSNPPSWSPDSGDETQFRQLAPEGSGSWAVVANVLDGSHCGYLTGKNMLCRQADTSSCGLCGPGQGYQAAGNEMEFTKALLDRFLASFPAETGGIGPGRSEWLNSEVVRWLDTSSPGGHVSLMSYAPGRYIDYDSPGK
;
A
#
# COMPACT_ATOMS: atom_id res chain seq x y z
N MET A 1 19.68 6.27 -15.33
CA MET A 1 19.19 5.77 -16.64
C MET A 1 18.13 6.74 -17.13
N ASN A 2 17.93 6.89 -18.43
CA ASN A 2 16.76 7.62 -18.92
C ASN A 2 15.50 6.77 -18.65
N PRO A 3 14.36 7.38 -18.29
CA PRO A 3 13.14 6.64 -18.03
C PRO A 3 12.67 5.90 -19.30
N ILE A 4 12.07 4.73 -19.11
CA ILE A 4 11.46 3.97 -20.21
C ILE A 4 10.05 4.52 -20.41
N CYS A 5 9.80 5.24 -21.50
CA CYS A 5 8.47 5.79 -21.78
C CYS A 5 7.76 4.97 -22.87
N ILE A 6 6.55 4.50 -22.54
CA ILE A 6 5.66 3.80 -23.47
C ILE A 6 4.36 4.60 -23.52
N ASN A 7 4.01 5.09 -24.72
CA ASN A 7 2.93 6.04 -24.92
C ASN A 7 3.14 7.31 -24.06
N ASN A 8 2.11 7.71 -23.30
CA ASN A 8 2.13 8.94 -22.49
C ASN A 8 2.55 8.70 -21.04
N TYR A 9 3.18 7.57 -20.73
CA TYR A 9 3.67 7.24 -19.39
C TYR A 9 5.13 6.78 -19.41
N CYS A 10 5.86 7.15 -18.37
CA CYS A 10 7.26 6.84 -18.16
C CYS A 10 7.42 5.94 -16.93
N PHE A 11 8.41 5.05 -17.00
CA PHE A 11 8.82 4.17 -15.93
C PHE A 11 10.25 4.51 -15.49
N ASP A 12 10.46 4.60 -14.19
CA ASP A 12 11.79 4.73 -13.59
C ASP A 12 11.91 3.89 -12.32
N ARG A 13 13.13 3.64 -11.90
CA ARG A 13 13.46 2.93 -10.67
C ARG A 13 14.57 3.63 -9.92
N ILE A 14 14.28 4.00 -8.68
CA ILE A 14 15.22 4.69 -7.79
C ILE A 14 15.48 3.89 -6.52
N HIS A 15 16.58 4.26 -5.84
CA HIS A 15 17.03 3.62 -4.62
C HIS A 15 17.43 4.66 -3.60
N LEU A 16 16.87 4.55 -2.40
CA LEU A 16 17.08 5.50 -1.33
C LEU A 16 17.64 4.76 -0.11
N TRP A 17 18.60 5.36 0.58
CA TRP A 17 18.96 4.92 1.93
C TRP A 17 18.20 5.77 2.93
N VAL A 18 17.54 5.11 3.88
CA VAL A 18 16.69 5.79 4.85
C VAL A 18 17.14 5.45 6.24
N GLN A 19 17.22 6.48 7.06
CA GLN A 19 17.35 6.38 8.50
C GLN A 19 16.01 6.83 9.10
N TYR A 20 15.33 5.97 9.86
CA TYR A 20 13.96 6.25 10.32
C TYR A 20 13.84 7.39 11.33
N ASP A 21 14.94 7.69 12.00
CA ASP A 21 15.10 8.80 12.92
C ASP A 21 16.57 9.22 12.87
N LYS A 22 16.82 10.54 12.84
CA LYS A 22 18.17 11.10 12.71
C LYS A 22 19.15 10.63 13.79
N ASP A 23 18.65 10.22 14.96
CA ASP A 23 19.44 9.82 16.11
C ASP A 23 19.66 8.29 16.17
N ARG A 24 19.02 7.51 15.28
CA ARG A 24 19.14 6.05 15.24
C ARG A 24 20.27 5.56 14.34
N HIS A 25 21.06 4.59 14.79
CA HIS A 25 22.07 3.95 13.94
C HIS A 25 21.44 2.95 12.94
N GLY A 26 21.98 2.91 11.72
CA GLY A 26 21.59 1.97 10.68
C GLY A 26 20.78 2.60 9.55
N PHE A 27 20.88 1.99 8.36
CA PHE A 27 20.15 2.41 7.17
C PHE A 27 19.32 1.26 6.63
N THR A 28 18.13 1.58 6.16
CA THR A 28 17.33 0.69 5.32
C THR A 28 17.38 1.19 3.90
N GLU A 29 17.72 0.31 2.96
CA GLU A 29 17.61 0.63 1.55
C GLU A 29 16.20 0.36 1.04
N LEU A 30 15.62 1.34 0.37
CA LEU A 30 14.33 1.25 -0.32
C LEU A 30 14.57 1.16 -1.82
N ALA A 31 13.84 0.28 -2.49
CA ALA A 31 13.69 0.29 -3.93
C ALA A 31 12.28 0.78 -4.28
N ILE A 32 12.21 1.71 -5.23
CA ILE A 32 10.95 2.31 -5.65
C ILE A 32 10.86 2.18 -7.18
N GLU A 33 9.79 1.55 -7.66
CA GLU A 33 9.43 1.43 -9.07
C GLU A 33 8.27 2.39 -9.35
N ILE A 34 8.47 3.38 -10.22
CA ILE A 34 7.52 4.49 -10.43
C ILE A 34 7.06 4.52 -11.88
N PHE A 35 5.76 4.69 -12.06
CA PHE A 35 5.10 4.99 -13.33
C PHE A 35 4.44 6.37 -13.22
N TYR A 36 4.75 7.27 -14.15
CA TYR A 36 4.25 8.65 -14.10
C TYR A 36 3.95 9.23 -15.50
N PRO A 37 3.07 10.22 -15.63
CA PRO A 37 2.74 10.86 -16.91
C PRO A 37 3.96 11.48 -17.58
N ALA A 38 4.09 11.32 -18.90
CA ALA A 38 5.24 11.82 -19.66
C ALA A 38 5.34 13.36 -19.68
N ASP A 39 4.22 14.07 -19.52
CA ASP A 39 4.18 15.53 -19.37
C ASP A 39 4.49 16.02 -17.94
N ARG A 40 4.70 15.09 -17.00
CA ARG A 40 5.15 15.33 -15.62
C ARG A 40 4.19 16.16 -14.76
N LYS A 41 2.89 15.99 -14.99
CA LYS A 41 1.82 16.72 -14.29
C LYS A 41 0.89 15.80 -13.51
N ALA A 42 1.45 14.78 -12.86
CA ALA A 42 0.68 13.83 -12.06
C ALA A 42 -0.14 14.56 -10.99
N ARG A 43 -1.44 14.27 -10.97
CA ARG A 43 -2.43 14.91 -10.09
C ARG A 43 -2.48 14.31 -8.69
N GLY A 44 -1.86 13.15 -8.52
CA GLY A 44 -1.77 12.40 -7.29
C GLY A 44 -0.89 11.18 -7.50
N LEU A 45 -0.58 10.47 -6.42
CA LEU A 45 0.24 9.27 -6.41
C LEU A 45 -0.52 8.13 -5.74
N VAL A 46 -0.57 6.97 -6.37
CA VAL A 46 -0.87 5.72 -5.68
C VAL A 46 0.45 5.13 -5.20
N MET A 47 0.67 5.10 -3.89
CA MET A 47 1.81 4.41 -3.29
C MET A 47 1.38 3.01 -2.83
N PHE A 48 1.83 1.99 -3.55
CA PHE A 48 1.44 0.61 -3.34
C PHE A 48 2.50 -0.19 -2.57
N ASN A 49 2.10 -0.71 -1.42
CA ASN A 49 2.89 -1.59 -0.58
C ASN A 49 2.65 -3.04 -1.00
N HIS A 50 3.70 -3.71 -1.46
CA HIS A 50 3.59 -5.11 -1.85
C HIS A 50 3.40 -6.03 -0.64
N GLY A 51 2.82 -7.21 -0.89
CA GLY A 51 2.72 -8.29 0.09
C GLY A 51 3.99 -9.14 0.22
N PHE A 52 3.96 -10.07 1.17
CA PHE A 52 5.01 -11.02 1.58
C PHE A 52 5.75 -11.68 0.39
N LEU A 53 7.10 -11.63 0.37
CA LEU A 53 8.00 -12.29 -0.59
C LEU A 53 7.59 -12.16 -2.08
N ILE A 54 6.84 -11.12 -2.42
CA ILE A 54 6.41 -10.86 -3.79
C ILE A 54 7.47 -10.00 -4.46
N GLY A 55 7.98 -10.53 -5.58
CA GLY A 55 9.09 -9.91 -6.30
C GLY A 55 10.43 -10.58 -6.05
N ASP A 56 10.58 -11.44 -5.04
CA ASP A 56 11.82 -12.14 -4.71
C ASP A 56 12.33 -13.00 -5.87
N ASP A 57 13.38 -12.52 -6.52
CA ASP A 57 14.12 -13.24 -7.54
C ASP A 57 14.99 -14.29 -6.86
N ILE A 58 14.47 -15.51 -6.75
CA ILE A 58 15.18 -16.67 -6.21
C ILE A 58 16.51 -16.99 -6.93
N PHE A 59 16.70 -16.46 -8.14
CA PHE A 59 17.94 -16.57 -8.90
C PHE A 59 18.80 -15.31 -8.82
N PHE A 60 18.46 -14.34 -7.95
CA PHE A 60 19.17 -13.07 -7.82
C PHE A 60 20.67 -13.26 -7.59
N LEU A 61 21.06 -14.10 -6.64
CA LEU A 61 22.48 -14.31 -6.33
C LEU A 61 23.23 -14.96 -7.52
N PRO A 62 22.73 -16.04 -8.14
CA PRO A 62 23.28 -16.56 -9.40
C PRO A 62 23.33 -15.51 -10.52
N LYS A 63 22.27 -14.73 -10.74
CA LYS A 63 22.20 -13.69 -11.77
C LYS A 63 23.20 -12.59 -11.50
N LYS A 64 23.26 -12.06 -10.27
CA LYS A 64 24.21 -11.03 -9.85
C LYS A 64 25.65 -11.49 -10.05
N LEU A 65 25.97 -12.71 -9.66
CA LEU A 65 27.30 -13.30 -9.89
C LEU A 65 27.59 -13.41 -11.40
N LEU A 66 26.67 -13.98 -12.18
CA LEU A 66 26.82 -14.12 -13.63
C LEU A 66 27.01 -12.75 -14.30
N CYS A 67 26.28 -11.73 -13.85
CA CYS A 67 26.36 -10.37 -14.36
C CYS A 67 27.65 -9.65 -13.97
N MET A 68 28.15 -9.86 -12.75
CA MET A 68 29.47 -9.41 -12.34
C MET A 68 30.55 -10.05 -13.21
N PHE A 69 30.42 -11.33 -13.57
CA PHE A 69 31.32 -12.00 -14.50
C PHE A 69 31.18 -11.51 -15.96
N LEU A 70 29.97 -11.18 -16.40
CA LEU A 70 29.67 -10.76 -17.77
C LEU A 70 29.72 -9.23 -17.97
N ASN A 71 30.06 -8.47 -16.94
CA ASN A 71 30.06 -7.00 -16.91
C ASN A 71 28.77 -6.35 -17.45
N ASN A 72 27.63 -7.00 -17.19
CA ASN A 72 26.30 -6.53 -17.59
C ASN A 72 25.60 -5.84 -16.42
N GLY A 73 24.92 -4.71 -16.70
CA GLY A 73 24.12 -3.99 -15.72
C GLY A 73 22.94 -4.85 -15.27
N CYS A 74 22.99 -5.33 -14.03
CA CYS A 74 21.97 -6.22 -13.49
C CYS A 74 21.14 -5.55 -12.39
N PRO A 75 19.90 -6.03 -12.17
CA PRO A 75 19.05 -5.49 -11.12
C PRO A 75 19.82 -5.57 -9.80
N LEU A 76 19.95 -4.42 -9.13
CA LEU A 76 20.75 -4.29 -7.92
C LEU A 76 20.10 -5.01 -6.73
N PHE A 77 18.82 -5.35 -6.84
CA PHE A 77 18.01 -6.00 -5.82
C PHE A 77 17.15 -7.11 -6.38
N ALA A 78 16.85 -8.06 -5.51
CA ALA A 78 16.06 -9.23 -5.81
C ALA A 78 14.55 -8.96 -5.87
N LYS A 79 14.05 -7.71 -5.92
CA LYS A 79 12.60 -7.44 -5.78
C LYS A 79 12.07 -6.53 -6.89
N ASN A 80 11.07 -7.02 -7.64
CA ASN A 80 10.33 -6.27 -8.67
C ASN A 80 8.82 -6.33 -8.39
N PRO A 81 8.32 -5.66 -7.33
CA PRO A 81 6.93 -5.75 -6.93
C PRO A 81 5.95 -5.34 -8.05
N SER A 82 6.34 -4.46 -8.97
CA SER A 82 5.49 -4.07 -10.10
C SER A 82 5.18 -5.24 -11.04
N SER A 83 5.91 -6.36 -11.00
CA SER A 83 5.57 -7.55 -11.81
C SER A 83 4.28 -8.24 -11.36
N TYR A 84 3.82 -7.97 -10.13
CA TYR A 84 2.68 -8.65 -9.51
C TYR A 84 1.53 -7.71 -9.12
N TYR A 85 1.76 -6.40 -9.15
CA TYR A 85 0.78 -5.37 -8.76
C TYR A 85 0.64 -4.26 -9.81
N ASN A 86 0.84 -4.56 -11.09
CA ASN A 86 0.76 -3.52 -12.11
C ASN A 86 -0.68 -3.13 -12.46
N TYR A 87 -1.29 -2.25 -11.67
CA TYR A 87 -2.59 -1.67 -11.95
C TYR A 87 -2.50 -0.35 -12.73
N THR A 88 -1.38 -0.09 -13.43
CA THR A 88 -1.13 1.23 -14.05
C THR A 88 -2.21 1.65 -15.04
N SER A 89 -2.87 0.71 -15.71
CA SER A 89 -4.02 1.02 -16.58
C SER A 89 -5.18 1.73 -15.87
N ALA A 90 -5.33 1.58 -14.54
CA ALA A 90 -6.35 2.28 -13.75
C ALA A 90 -5.96 3.72 -13.39
N ILE A 91 -4.68 4.09 -13.35
CA ILE A 91 -4.24 5.47 -13.04
C ILE A 91 -4.22 6.37 -14.29
N VAL A 92 -4.07 5.78 -15.48
CA VAL A 92 -3.89 6.52 -16.74
C VAL A 92 -5.03 7.52 -17.00
N PRO A 93 -6.31 7.15 -16.91
CA PRO A 93 -7.43 8.06 -17.19
C PRO A 93 -7.49 9.26 -16.24
N HIS A 94 -7.01 9.09 -15.00
CA HIS A 94 -7.05 10.13 -13.97
C HIS A 94 -5.83 11.02 -13.98
N HIS A 95 -4.80 10.66 -14.76
CA HIS A 95 -3.52 11.36 -14.82
C HIS A 95 -2.78 11.33 -13.45
N TRP A 96 -2.81 10.16 -12.81
CA TRP A 96 -2.12 9.88 -11.55
C TRP A 96 -0.79 9.15 -11.80
N ALA A 97 0.14 9.25 -10.87
CA ALA A 97 1.31 8.38 -10.81
C ALA A 97 1.03 7.13 -9.97
N TYR A 98 1.81 6.08 -10.18
CA TYR A 98 1.76 4.82 -9.43
C TYR A 98 3.18 4.42 -9.05
N ALA A 99 3.42 4.13 -7.78
CA ALA A 99 4.70 3.64 -7.32
C ALA A 99 4.54 2.38 -6.47
N CYS A 100 5.41 1.40 -6.69
CA CYS A 100 5.62 0.29 -5.76
C CYS A 100 6.88 0.56 -4.94
N VAL A 101 6.81 0.37 -3.64
CA VAL A 101 7.94 0.52 -2.72
C VAL A 101 8.22 -0.78 -2.00
N THR A 102 9.50 -1.12 -1.86
CA THR A 102 9.96 -2.29 -1.12
C THR A 102 11.22 -1.99 -0.34
N ALA A 103 11.33 -2.55 0.86
CA ALA A 103 12.57 -2.59 1.61
C ALA A 103 13.47 -3.71 1.06
N CYS A 104 14.75 -3.40 0.87
CA CYS A 104 15.74 -4.33 0.35
C CYS A 104 16.35 -5.27 1.42
N HIS A 105 15.93 -5.17 2.69
CA HIS A 105 16.36 -6.11 3.73
C HIS A 105 15.68 -7.47 3.55
N LYS A 106 16.29 -8.51 4.14
CA LYS A 106 15.81 -9.89 4.02
C LYS A 106 14.62 -10.09 4.96
N GLU A 107 13.46 -10.36 4.38
CA GLU A 107 12.25 -10.71 5.12
C GLU A 107 12.41 -12.10 5.76
N ASN A 108 12.08 -12.27 7.04
CA ASN A 108 12.29 -13.54 7.76
C ASN A 108 10.99 -14.24 8.17
N ALA A 109 10.65 -15.34 7.48
CA ALA A 109 9.43 -16.12 7.74
C ALA A 109 9.35 -16.73 9.15
N ALA A 110 10.50 -16.91 9.82
CA ALA A 110 10.54 -17.44 11.19
C ALA A 110 10.30 -16.37 12.27
N MET A 111 10.43 -15.08 11.93
CA MET A 111 10.17 -13.95 12.83
C MET A 111 9.22 -12.95 12.17
N PRO A 112 7.97 -13.35 11.90
CA PRO A 112 7.06 -12.52 11.12
C PRO A 112 6.69 -11.19 11.77
N TRP A 113 6.80 -11.04 13.07
CA TRP A 113 6.55 -9.75 13.71
C TRP A 113 7.69 -8.73 13.51
N THR A 114 8.88 -9.14 13.07
CA THR A 114 10.01 -8.22 12.82
C THR A 114 10.00 -7.67 11.40
N ASP A 115 9.57 -8.46 10.41
CA ASP A 115 9.61 -8.07 8.99
C ASP A 115 8.27 -8.28 8.25
N PHE A 116 7.26 -8.92 8.87
CA PHE A 116 5.91 -9.12 8.35
C PHE A 116 4.86 -8.38 9.19
N GLY A 117 3.59 -8.49 8.76
CA GLY A 117 2.45 -7.74 9.29
C GLY A 117 2.53 -7.58 10.81
N GLY A 118 2.49 -6.34 11.27
CA GLY A 118 2.63 -5.99 12.69
C GLY A 118 3.83 -5.10 13.00
N ASN A 119 4.86 -5.08 12.14
CA ASN A 119 5.88 -4.04 12.18
C ASN A 119 5.45 -2.81 11.34
N PRO A 120 5.21 -1.64 11.95
CA PRO A 120 4.79 -0.45 11.21
C PRO A 120 5.89 0.16 10.33
N ARG A 121 7.15 -0.29 10.45
CA ARG A 121 8.30 0.26 9.71
C ARG A 121 8.08 0.20 8.19
N VAL A 122 7.54 -0.89 7.65
CA VAL A 122 7.31 -0.99 6.20
C VAL A 122 6.27 0.03 5.72
N GLY A 123 5.23 0.31 6.52
CA GLY A 123 4.28 1.39 6.22
C GLY A 123 4.91 2.78 6.31
N GLN A 124 5.77 2.99 7.30
CA GLN A 124 6.56 4.21 7.45
C GLN A 124 7.50 4.44 6.26
N GLU A 125 8.13 3.40 5.72
CA GLU A 125 8.96 3.46 4.50
C GLU A 125 8.16 3.92 3.30
N ALA A 126 6.93 3.44 3.15
CA ALA A 126 6.04 3.88 2.09
C ALA A 126 5.71 5.36 2.18
N TYR A 127 5.46 5.85 3.40
CA TYR A 127 5.24 7.28 3.63
C TYR A 127 6.49 8.12 3.31
N ILE A 128 7.68 7.64 3.68
CA ILE A 128 8.97 8.27 3.35
C ILE A 128 9.16 8.34 1.84
N ALA A 129 9.00 7.21 1.16
CA ALA A 129 9.12 7.12 -0.29
C ALA A 129 8.14 8.05 -1.01
N ALA A 130 6.89 8.12 -0.54
CA ALA A 130 5.87 8.99 -1.12
C ALA A 130 6.24 10.47 -0.93
N SER A 131 6.66 10.85 0.27
CA SER A 131 7.10 12.22 0.57
C SER A 131 8.33 12.59 -0.25
N TYR A 132 9.28 11.68 -0.42
CA TYR A 132 10.45 11.88 -1.27
C TYR A 132 10.05 12.14 -2.73
N LEU A 133 9.18 11.31 -3.30
CA LEU A 133 8.70 11.48 -4.67
C LEU A 133 7.94 12.80 -4.87
N VAL A 134 7.13 13.21 -3.89
CA VAL A 134 6.45 14.53 -3.88
C VAL A 134 7.48 15.66 -3.95
N ARG A 135 8.51 15.64 -3.10
CA ARG A 135 9.47 16.73 -2.99
C ARG A 135 10.48 16.77 -4.14
N TYR A 136 11.02 15.62 -4.52
CA TYR A 136 12.20 15.51 -5.38
C TYR A 136 11.94 14.80 -6.72
N GLY A 137 10.82 14.09 -6.86
CA GLY A 137 10.54 13.27 -8.04
C GLY A 137 11.36 11.99 -8.13
N ALA A 138 11.38 11.38 -9.32
CA ALA A 138 12.10 10.13 -9.58
C ALA A 138 13.60 10.40 -9.82
N THR A 139 14.36 10.65 -8.75
CA THR A 139 15.82 10.85 -8.82
C THR A 139 16.54 10.27 -7.62
N ASN A 140 17.81 9.90 -7.79
CA ASN A 140 18.74 9.61 -6.68
C ASN A 140 19.61 10.84 -6.34
N MET A 141 19.57 11.91 -7.16
CA MET A 141 20.45 13.08 -7.05
C MET A 141 19.68 14.31 -6.52
N PHE A 142 19.03 14.18 -5.37
CA PHE A 142 18.22 15.26 -4.78
C PHE A 142 19.03 16.50 -4.37
N TYR A 143 20.35 16.38 -4.25
CA TYR A 143 21.25 17.49 -3.98
C TYR A 143 21.52 18.38 -5.20
N ARG A 144 21.12 17.97 -6.42
CA ARG A 144 21.26 18.75 -7.66
C ARG A 144 19.91 19.28 -8.08
N GLU A 145 19.71 20.59 -8.01
CA GLU A 145 18.45 21.25 -8.37
C GLU A 145 18.00 20.91 -9.80
N SER A 146 18.92 20.92 -10.77
CA SER A 146 18.61 20.54 -12.16
C SER A 146 18.13 19.10 -12.32
N SER A 147 18.63 18.17 -11.49
CA SER A 147 18.14 16.79 -11.47
C SER A 147 16.77 16.69 -10.82
N VAL A 148 16.50 17.49 -9.79
CA VAL A 148 15.18 17.57 -9.15
C VAL A 148 14.14 18.14 -10.12
N GLU A 149 14.43 19.27 -10.78
CA GLU A 149 13.53 19.85 -11.79
C GLU A 149 13.26 18.88 -12.95
N ALA A 150 14.28 18.13 -13.39
CA ALA A 150 14.14 17.16 -14.45
C ALA A 150 13.43 15.86 -14.03
N SER A 151 13.28 15.59 -12.74
CA SER A 151 12.68 14.35 -12.22
C SER A 151 11.36 14.54 -11.52
N ARG A 152 10.99 15.78 -11.15
CA ARG A 152 9.66 16.10 -10.62
C ARG A 152 8.58 15.76 -11.65
N PHE A 153 7.54 15.12 -11.17
CA PHE A 153 6.40 14.72 -11.98
C PHE A 153 5.05 14.95 -11.30
N MET A 154 5.05 15.46 -10.07
CA MET A 154 3.85 15.67 -9.25
C MET A 154 3.55 17.18 -9.17
N ASP A 155 2.31 17.56 -9.47
CA ASP A 155 1.80 18.93 -9.28
C ASP A 155 1.07 19.10 -7.93
N THR A 156 0.86 17.99 -7.22
CA THR A 156 0.21 17.96 -5.91
C THR A 156 1.01 17.07 -4.97
N ASN A 157 0.65 17.05 -3.69
CA ASN A 157 1.20 16.11 -2.72
C ASN A 157 0.20 15.03 -2.30
N ARG A 158 -0.89 14.86 -3.07
CA ARG A 158 -1.98 13.93 -2.76
C ARG A 158 -1.53 12.49 -2.98
N VAL A 159 -1.69 11.65 -1.97
CA VAL A 159 -1.29 10.24 -2.04
C VAL A 159 -2.44 9.33 -1.59
N VAL A 160 -2.78 8.36 -2.43
CA VAL A 160 -3.54 7.18 -2.02
C VAL A 160 -2.54 6.11 -1.62
N PHE A 161 -2.62 5.65 -0.37
CA PHE A 161 -1.85 4.50 0.06
C PHE A 161 -2.66 3.24 -0.21
N ALA A 162 -2.03 2.28 -0.88
CA ALA A 162 -2.66 1.02 -1.21
C ALA A 162 -1.73 -0.14 -0.85
N GLY A 163 -2.28 -1.34 -0.68
CA GLY A 163 -1.44 -2.51 -0.51
C GLY A 163 -2.21 -3.80 -0.47
N HIS A 164 -1.46 -4.89 -0.62
CA HIS A 164 -1.98 -6.25 -0.57
C HIS A 164 -1.32 -7.07 0.54
N SER A 165 -2.06 -7.97 1.19
CA SER A 165 -1.53 -8.84 2.24
C SER A 165 -0.93 -8.02 3.39
N VAL A 166 0.27 -8.34 3.85
CA VAL A 166 1.01 -7.52 4.83
C VAL A 166 1.18 -6.07 4.36
N GLY A 167 1.33 -5.85 3.05
CA GLY A 167 1.36 -4.51 2.46
C GLY A 167 0.06 -3.74 2.65
N GLY A 168 -1.09 -4.43 2.66
CA GLY A 168 -2.39 -3.85 2.97
C GLY A 168 -2.48 -3.36 4.41
N ALA A 169 -1.97 -4.15 5.36
CA ALA A 169 -1.84 -3.70 6.75
C ALA A 169 -0.86 -2.52 6.86
N HIS A 170 0.31 -2.58 6.23
CA HIS A 170 1.29 -1.50 6.26
C HIS A 170 0.79 -0.19 5.61
N ALA A 171 -0.09 -0.27 4.61
CA ALA A 171 -0.75 0.89 4.03
C ALA A 171 -1.58 1.66 5.07
N GLN A 172 -2.12 0.99 6.10
CA GLN A 172 -2.79 1.65 7.23
C GLN A 172 -1.83 2.61 7.97
N ALA A 173 -0.62 2.17 8.28
CA ALA A 173 0.37 3.04 8.94
C ALA A 173 0.74 4.23 8.06
N ALA A 174 1.00 3.99 6.77
CA ALA A 174 1.36 5.06 5.84
C ALA A 174 0.24 6.11 5.69
N ALA A 175 -1.01 5.66 5.62
CA ALA A 175 -2.19 6.51 5.46
C ALA A 175 -2.49 7.42 6.67
N CYS A 176 -1.94 7.11 7.85
CA CYS A 176 -2.09 7.97 9.04
C CYS A 176 -1.45 9.36 8.87
N GLY A 177 -0.47 9.49 7.96
CA GLY A 177 0.26 10.73 7.72
C GLY A 177 1.34 11.03 8.77
N PHE A 178 2.21 12.01 8.49
CA PHE A 178 3.42 12.29 9.27
C PHE A 178 3.15 12.54 10.77
N GLY A 179 2.15 13.37 11.10
CA GLY A 179 1.86 13.74 12.49
C GLY A 179 1.57 12.52 13.35
N ASN A 180 0.60 11.70 12.92
CA ASN A 180 0.23 10.46 13.60
C ASN A 180 1.39 9.45 13.63
N LEU A 181 2.11 9.25 12.52
CA LEU A 181 3.28 8.37 12.49
C LEU A 181 4.32 8.75 13.53
N ARG A 182 4.61 10.04 13.67
CA ARG A 182 5.58 10.56 14.66
C ARG A 182 5.07 10.43 16.09
N ASP A 183 3.82 10.78 16.34
CA ASP A 183 3.24 10.77 17.69
C ASP A 183 3.05 9.34 18.22
N ILE A 184 2.55 8.43 17.37
CA ILE A 184 2.51 6.99 17.66
C ILE A 184 3.91 6.43 17.86
N GLY A 185 4.87 6.82 17.00
CA GLY A 185 6.25 6.39 17.11
C GLY A 185 6.89 6.75 18.45
N ARG A 186 6.65 7.97 18.94
CA ARG A 186 7.09 8.41 20.29
C ARG A 186 6.42 7.59 21.40
N ALA A 187 5.11 7.37 21.31
CA ALA A 187 4.36 6.65 22.33
C ALA A 187 4.75 5.16 22.42
N THR A 188 5.17 4.55 21.29
CA THR A 188 5.48 3.11 21.19
C THR A 188 6.97 2.81 21.22
N GLY A 189 7.84 3.82 21.24
CA GLY A 189 9.30 3.67 21.15
C GLY A 189 9.81 3.32 19.74
N VAL A 190 8.95 3.44 18.72
CA VAL A 190 9.26 3.27 17.30
C VAL A 190 9.34 4.65 16.63
N GLU A 191 10.26 5.48 17.11
CA GLU A 191 10.43 6.88 16.65
C GLU A 191 10.50 7.01 15.13
N PHE A 192 9.96 8.12 14.65
CA PHE A 192 9.78 8.41 13.23
C PHE A 192 10.00 9.90 12.96
N ASP A 193 11.21 10.23 12.52
CA ASP A 193 11.56 11.53 11.93
C ASP A 193 12.68 11.32 10.89
N PRO A 194 12.32 10.73 9.75
CA PRO A 194 13.30 10.10 8.88
C PRO A 194 14.14 11.09 8.09
N VAL A 195 15.33 10.63 7.70
CA VAL A 195 16.28 11.31 6.82
C VAL A 195 16.61 10.38 5.66
N VAL A 196 16.66 10.94 4.45
CA VAL A 196 17.02 10.20 3.23
C VAL A 196 18.44 10.54 2.81
N TYR A 197 19.18 9.52 2.41
CA TYR A 197 20.56 9.60 1.93
C TYR A 197 20.60 9.14 0.47
N ASP A 198 21.45 9.78 -0.33
CA ASP A 198 21.80 9.27 -1.66
C ASP A 198 22.80 8.10 -1.55
N ARG A 199 23.08 7.47 -2.69
CA ARG A 199 23.96 6.29 -2.78
C ARG A 199 25.39 6.64 -3.15
N GLU A 200 25.84 7.85 -2.83
CA GLU A 200 27.21 8.30 -3.12
C GLU A 200 28.20 7.82 -2.05
N ILE A 201 29.49 7.83 -2.38
CA ILE A 201 30.57 7.42 -1.45
C ILE A 201 30.61 8.32 -0.20
N LEU A 202 30.31 9.61 -0.38
CA LEU A 202 30.08 10.58 0.69
C LEU A 202 28.62 11.02 0.57
N PRO A 203 27.69 10.34 1.27
CA PRO A 203 26.28 10.51 0.98
C PRO A 203 25.78 11.88 1.40
N TYR A 204 25.08 12.57 0.50
CA TYR A 204 24.26 13.72 0.87
C TYR A 204 23.03 13.21 1.61
N ARG A 205 22.49 14.06 2.49
CA ARG A 205 21.27 13.76 3.23
C ARG A 205 20.26 14.88 3.14
N THR A 206 18.99 14.53 3.22
CA THR A 206 17.92 15.52 3.38
C THR A 206 17.90 16.07 4.80
N GLU A 207 17.18 17.17 5.01
CA GLU A 207 16.71 17.50 6.35
C GLU A 207 15.71 16.43 6.84
N PRO A 208 15.53 16.27 8.16
CA PRO A 208 14.46 15.43 8.72
C PRO A 208 13.08 15.84 8.20
N LEU A 209 12.17 14.88 8.06
CA LEU A 209 10.81 15.14 7.57
C LEU A 209 10.02 16.14 8.45
N SER A 210 10.38 16.28 9.73
CA SER A 210 9.80 17.31 10.61
C SER A 210 10.08 18.74 10.14
N ASP A 211 11.18 18.97 9.43
CA ASP A 211 11.60 20.28 8.90
C ASP A 211 11.02 20.56 7.50
N TRP A 212 10.31 19.60 6.90
CA TRP A 212 9.66 19.77 5.61
C TRP A 212 8.30 20.43 5.81
N SER A 213 7.95 21.38 4.93
CA SER A 213 6.60 21.95 4.92
C SER A 213 5.56 20.89 4.57
N ARG A 214 4.27 21.15 4.86
CA ARG A 214 3.19 20.18 4.60
C ARG A 214 3.09 19.85 3.10
N GLU A 215 3.27 20.85 2.25
CA GLU A 215 3.14 20.77 0.79
C GLU A 215 4.25 19.92 0.16
N LEU A 216 5.37 19.75 0.87
CA LEU A 216 6.50 18.94 0.44
C LEU A 216 6.45 17.49 0.97
N ARG A 217 5.43 17.16 1.78
CA ARG A 217 5.21 15.82 2.34
C ARG A 217 3.99 15.19 1.72
N ALA A 218 3.95 13.86 1.68
CA ALA A 218 2.76 13.13 1.26
C ALA A 218 1.55 13.53 2.13
N ASP A 219 0.46 13.93 1.49
CA ASP A 219 -0.85 14.20 2.08
C ASP A 219 -1.77 13.01 1.75
N PRO A 220 -2.00 12.09 2.70
CA PRO A 220 -2.88 10.96 2.47
C PRO A 220 -4.30 11.43 2.15
N VAL A 221 -4.84 11.00 1.01
CA VAL A 221 -6.21 11.32 0.58
C VAL A 221 -7.13 10.10 0.48
N GLY A 222 -6.57 8.89 0.51
CA GLY A 222 -7.35 7.66 0.56
C GLY A 222 -6.50 6.45 0.92
N LEU A 223 -7.18 5.38 1.33
CA LEU A 223 -6.60 4.09 1.69
C LEU A 223 -7.33 2.96 0.94
N LEU A 224 -6.59 2.08 0.28
CA LEU A 224 -7.11 0.87 -0.35
C LEU A 224 -6.36 -0.37 0.14
N GLN A 225 -7.04 -1.27 0.82
CA GLN A 225 -6.46 -2.43 1.47
C GLN A 225 -7.02 -3.70 0.84
N LEU A 226 -6.16 -4.49 0.21
CA LEU A 226 -6.52 -5.77 -0.41
C LEU A 226 -6.05 -6.90 0.51
N SER A 227 -6.98 -7.62 1.11
CA SER A 227 -6.72 -8.74 2.01
C SER A 227 -5.64 -8.45 3.07
N PRO A 228 -5.79 -7.42 3.92
CA PRO A 228 -4.73 -6.98 4.81
C PRO A 228 -4.37 -8.06 5.86
N VAL A 229 -3.08 -8.32 6.05
CA VAL A 229 -2.58 -9.33 7.02
C VAL A 229 -1.74 -8.65 8.11
N ASP A 230 -2.17 -8.81 9.35
CA ASP A 230 -1.48 -8.35 10.56
C ASP A 230 -1.06 -9.56 11.39
N MET A 231 0.22 -9.73 11.68
CA MET A 231 0.78 -10.85 12.45
C MET A 231 1.55 -10.33 13.67
N THR A 232 1.05 -9.26 14.31
CA THR A 232 1.66 -8.68 15.50
C THR A 232 1.71 -9.68 16.67
N GLN A 233 2.84 -9.77 17.37
CA GLN A 233 2.91 -10.45 18.65
C GLN A 233 2.46 -9.54 19.80
N LYS A 234 1.51 -10.02 20.62
CA LYS A 234 0.97 -9.28 21.79
C LYS A 234 2.02 -8.84 22.82
N ALA A 235 3.18 -9.48 22.86
CA ALA A 235 4.26 -9.15 23.79
C ALA A 235 5.10 -7.94 23.36
N LEU A 236 4.92 -7.44 22.13
CA LEU A 236 5.62 -6.28 21.60
C LEU A 236 4.79 -5.03 21.87
N ASN A 237 5.45 -3.96 22.35
CA ASN A 237 4.82 -2.65 22.56
C ASN A 237 4.59 -1.88 21.25
N PHE A 238 4.84 -2.50 20.10
CA PHE A 238 4.61 -1.92 18.78
C PHE A 238 3.71 -2.86 17.97
N GLY A 239 2.84 -2.27 17.15
CA GLY A 239 1.82 -2.99 16.37
C GLY A 239 1.01 -2.04 15.50
N MET A 240 0.09 -2.59 14.70
CA MET A 240 -0.72 -1.79 13.77
C MET A 240 -1.97 -1.16 14.41
N ALA A 241 -2.41 -1.64 15.58
CA ALA A 241 -3.61 -1.16 16.26
C ALA A 241 -3.65 0.37 16.54
N PRO A 242 -2.55 1.02 17.01
CA PRO A 242 -2.54 2.47 17.19
C PRO A 242 -2.76 3.25 15.88
N TYR A 243 -2.28 2.71 14.76
CA TYR A 243 -2.46 3.33 13.44
C TYR A 243 -3.91 3.20 12.97
N ARG A 244 -4.54 2.04 13.17
CA ARG A 244 -5.98 1.86 12.88
C ARG A 244 -6.86 2.76 13.74
N HIS A 245 -6.50 2.93 15.03
CA HIS A 245 -7.19 3.88 15.90
C HIS A 245 -7.09 5.32 15.38
N ALA A 246 -5.90 5.76 14.97
CA ALA A 246 -5.76 7.08 14.35
C ALA A 246 -6.65 7.24 13.11
N LEU A 247 -6.58 6.27 12.18
CA LEU A 247 -7.41 6.25 10.96
C LEU A 247 -8.91 6.29 11.25
N SER A 248 -9.38 5.62 12.32
CA SER A 248 -10.80 5.60 12.68
C SER A 248 -11.40 6.98 12.96
N THR A 249 -10.54 7.96 13.25
CA THR A 249 -10.93 9.34 13.55
C THR A 249 -10.60 10.31 12.41
N MET A 250 -9.93 9.83 11.35
CA MET A 250 -9.52 10.66 10.22
C MET A 250 -10.62 10.72 9.15
N PRO A 251 -10.87 11.88 8.54
CA PRO A 251 -11.78 12.01 7.40
C PRO A 251 -11.09 11.51 6.12
N LEU A 252 -10.88 10.19 6.03
CA LEU A 252 -10.12 9.54 4.96
C LEU A 252 -10.96 8.43 4.32
N PRO A 253 -11.32 8.53 3.03
CA PRO A 253 -11.88 7.41 2.29
C PRO A 253 -11.01 6.15 2.41
N ASP A 254 -11.58 5.08 2.96
CA ASP A 254 -10.87 3.82 3.22
C ASP A 254 -11.72 2.65 2.72
N ILE A 255 -11.15 1.84 1.83
CA ILE A 255 -11.77 0.61 1.32
C ILE A 255 -10.91 -0.58 1.76
N MET A 256 -11.53 -1.52 2.46
CA MET A 256 -10.98 -2.84 2.72
C MET A 256 -11.70 -3.88 1.86
N ILE A 257 -10.96 -4.66 1.08
CA ILE A 257 -11.46 -5.83 0.37
C ILE A 257 -10.89 -7.07 1.04
N THR A 258 -11.71 -8.06 1.34
CA THR A 258 -11.27 -9.38 1.83
C THR A 258 -11.81 -10.48 0.95
N GLY A 259 -11.15 -11.65 0.95
CA GLY A 259 -11.68 -12.85 0.31
C GLY A 259 -12.29 -13.82 1.33
N GLU A 260 -13.39 -14.48 0.96
CA GLU A 260 -14.03 -15.51 1.78
C GLU A 260 -13.09 -16.70 2.06
N CYS A 261 -12.35 -17.13 1.04
CA CYS A 261 -11.42 -18.25 1.09
C CYS A 261 -10.00 -17.84 1.55
N ASP A 262 -9.77 -16.57 1.86
CA ASP A 262 -8.45 -16.06 2.21
C ASP A 262 -8.07 -16.38 3.66
N CYS A 263 -7.48 -17.55 3.87
CA CYS A 263 -7.00 -18.00 5.17
C CYS A 263 -5.97 -17.05 5.81
N ALA A 264 -5.17 -16.34 5.02
CA ALA A 264 -4.11 -15.49 5.55
C ALA A 264 -4.71 -14.27 6.26
N THR A 265 -5.66 -13.59 5.63
CA THR A 265 -6.30 -12.39 6.20
C THR A 265 -7.38 -12.73 7.24
N ARG A 266 -8.05 -13.89 7.09
CA ARG A 266 -9.21 -14.29 7.90
C ARG A 266 -8.87 -15.10 9.16
N SER A 267 -7.81 -15.90 9.11
CA SER A 267 -7.51 -16.87 10.19
C SER A 267 -6.08 -16.76 10.71
N SER A 268 -5.10 -16.56 9.83
CA SER A 268 -3.69 -16.44 10.22
C SER A 268 -3.32 -15.03 10.72
N SER A 269 -4.09 -14.03 10.31
CA SER A 269 -3.99 -12.65 10.79
C SER A 269 -4.53 -12.53 12.20
N ASN A 270 -3.86 -11.77 13.06
CA ASN A 270 -4.22 -11.48 14.43
C ASN A 270 -4.04 -9.98 14.74
N PRO A 271 -5.13 -9.19 14.78
CA PRO A 271 -6.51 -9.62 14.60
C PRO A 271 -6.82 -10.02 13.14
N PRO A 272 -7.84 -10.85 12.89
CA PRO A 272 -8.34 -11.10 11.54
C PRO A 272 -8.82 -9.80 10.89
N SER A 273 -8.76 -9.69 9.56
CA SER A 273 -9.16 -8.45 8.88
C SER A 273 -10.63 -8.10 9.09
N TRP A 274 -11.50 -9.12 9.01
CA TRP A 274 -12.94 -9.02 9.23
C TRP A 274 -13.44 -10.33 9.87
N SER A 275 -14.67 -10.35 10.38
CA SER A 275 -15.37 -11.55 10.88
C SER A 275 -16.89 -11.32 10.79
N PRO A 276 -17.70 -12.32 10.40
CA PRO A 276 -19.17 -12.21 10.48
C PRO A 276 -19.67 -12.06 11.92
N ASP A 277 -18.91 -12.53 12.90
CA ASP A 277 -19.34 -12.54 14.29
C ASP A 277 -19.11 -11.19 14.95
N SER A 278 -20.20 -10.47 15.21
CA SER A 278 -20.26 -9.12 15.84
C SER A 278 -19.52 -8.95 17.19
N GLY A 279 -19.01 -10.04 17.79
CA GLY A 279 -18.19 -10.03 19.01
C GLY A 279 -16.67 -10.07 18.78
N ASP A 280 -16.21 -10.47 17.59
CA ASP A 280 -14.77 -10.63 17.30
C ASP A 280 -14.02 -9.32 17.06
N GLU A 281 -12.93 -9.09 17.79
CA GLU A 281 -12.02 -8.00 17.47
C GLU A 281 -11.33 -8.25 16.12
N THR A 282 -11.53 -7.34 15.16
CA THR A 282 -11.02 -7.42 13.78
C THR A 282 -10.28 -6.14 13.41
N GLN A 283 -9.42 -6.18 12.39
CA GLN A 283 -8.79 -4.97 11.86
C GLN A 283 -9.85 -3.95 11.41
N PHE A 284 -10.92 -4.41 10.74
CA PHE A 284 -12.02 -3.54 10.32
C PHE A 284 -12.72 -2.87 11.50
N ARG A 285 -13.00 -3.56 12.60
CA ARG A 285 -13.58 -2.92 13.81
C ARG A 285 -12.65 -1.94 14.49
N GLN A 286 -11.34 -2.11 14.36
CA GLN A 286 -10.37 -1.12 14.83
C GLN A 286 -10.37 0.14 13.94
N LEU A 287 -10.64 -0.01 12.63
CA LEU A 287 -10.76 1.09 11.67
C LEU A 287 -12.12 1.78 11.71
N ALA A 288 -13.18 1.03 12.02
CA ALA A 288 -14.56 1.49 12.09
C ALA A 288 -15.22 1.03 13.40
N PRO A 289 -14.74 1.50 14.57
CA PRO A 289 -15.45 1.23 15.83
C PRO A 289 -16.87 1.76 15.76
N GLU A 290 -17.80 1.07 16.43
CA GLU A 290 -19.21 1.48 16.45
C GLU A 290 -19.36 2.92 16.97
N GLY A 291 -20.00 3.78 16.18
CA GLY A 291 -20.23 5.19 16.48
C GLY A 291 -19.02 6.09 16.29
N SER A 292 -17.91 5.61 15.71
CA SER A 292 -16.69 6.41 15.47
C SER A 292 -16.87 7.50 14.41
N GLY A 293 -17.84 7.36 13.51
CA GLY A 293 -17.95 8.21 12.33
C GLY A 293 -16.87 7.92 11.29
N SER A 294 -16.20 6.77 11.38
CA SER A 294 -15.20 6.32 10.40
C SER A 294 -15.75 6.29 8.98
N TRP A 295 -14.85 6.44 8.02
CA TRP A 295 -15.13 6.43 6.58
C TRP A 295 -14.77 5.09 5.95
N ALA A 296 -14.30 4.13 6.74
CA ALA A 296 -13.93 2.82 6.25
C ALA A 296 -15.16 2.01 5.80
N VAL A 297 -15.02 1.38 4.63
CA VAL A 297 -15.98 0.47 4.03
C VAL A 297 -15.27 -0.87 3.81
N VAL A 298 -15.93 -1.98 4.15
CA VAL A 298 -15.43 -3.33 3.86
C VAL A 298 -16.36 -4.07 2.91
N ALA A 299 -15.77 -4.76 1.94
CA ALA A 299 -16.46 -5.70 1.05
C ALA A 299 -15.77 -7.06 1.09
N ASN A 300 -16.54 -8.14 1.07
CA ASN A 300 -16.00 -9.49 1.09
C ASN A 300 -16.35 -10.22 -0.21
N VAL A 301 -15.33 -10.64 -0.94
CA VAL A 301 -15.45 -11.35 -2.21
C VAL A 301 -15.82 -12.81 -1.94
N LEU A 302 -16.96 -13.25 -2.46
CA LEU A 302 -17.40 -14.64 -2.44
C LEU A 302 -16.41 -15.49 -3.26
N ASP A 303 -16.01 -16.64 -2.74
CA ASP A 303 -14.90 -17.45 -3.29
C ASP A 303 -13.59 -16.66 -3.41
N GLY A 304 -13.46 -15.56 -2.66
CA GLY A 304 -12.33 -14.65 -2.75
C GLY A 304 -11.05 -15.27 -2.20
N SER A 305 -9.92 -15.19 -2.90
CA SER A 305 -8.65 -15.78 -2.47
C SER A 305 -7.64 -14.73 -1.99
N HIS A 306 -6.54 -15.19 -1.41
CA HIS A 306 -5.43 -14.30 -1.08
C HIS A 306 -4.72 -13.82 -2.34
N CYS A 307 -4.59 -14.63 -3.39
CA CYS A 307 -3.76 -14.28 -4.54
C CYS A 307 -4.52 -13.79 -5.76
N GLY A 308 -5.85 -13.78 -5.75
CA GLY A 308 -6.64 -13.38 -6.92
C GLY A 308 -6.40 -11.93 -7.35
N TYR A 309 -5.99 -11.06 -6.44
CA TYR A 309 -5.63 -9.66 -6.73
C TYR A 309 -4.38 -9.52 -7.62
N LEU A 310 -3.44 -10.48 -7.61
CA LEU A 310 -2.15 -10.34 -8.27
C LEU A 310 -2.31 -10.30 -9.80
N THR A 311 -1.50 -9.47 -10.47
CA THR A 311 -1.43 -9.39 -11.94
C THR A 311 -0.61 -10.52 -12.58
N GLY A 312 0.07 -11.32 -11.76
CA GLY A 312 0.92 -12.43 -12.20
C GLY A 312 0.98 -13.55 -11.17
N LYS A 313 1.25 -14.77 -11.62
CA LYS A 313 1.30 -15.95 -10.74
C LYS A 313 2.52 -15.89 -9.82
N ASN A 314 2.31 -16.03 -8.51
CA ASN A 314 3.37 -16.14 -7.51
C ASN A 314 3.20 -17.42 -6.68
N MET A 315 4.26 -18.25 -6.62
CA MET A 315 4.22 -19.55 -5.94
C MET A 315 4.08 -19.42 -4.41
N LEU A 316 4.70 -18.42 -3.80
CA LEU A 316 4.65 -18.20 -2.35
C LEU A 316 3.29 -17.67 -1.94
N CYS A 317 2.73 -16.74 -2.70
CA CYS A 317 1.35 -16.33 -2.51
C CYS A 317 0.41 -17.54 -2.61
N ARG A 318 0.55 -18.37 -3.66
CA ARG A 318 -0.31 -19.55 -3.84
C ARG A 318 -0.27 -20.52 -2.64
N GLN A 319 0.82 -20.57 -1.88
CA GLN A 319 0.88 -21.36 -0.66
C GLN A 319 -0.15 -20.89 0.39
N ALA A 320 -0.39 -19.57 0.49
CA ALA A 320 -1.43 -19.00 1.35
C ALA A 320 -2.83 -19.49 0.94
N ASP A 321 -3.15 -19.51 -0.37
CA ASP A 321 -4.42 -20.03 -0.89
C ASP A 321 -4.59 -21.54 -0.69
N THR A 322 -3.49 -22.30 -0.69
CA THR A 322 -3.53 -23.76 -0.49
C THR A 322 -3.55 -24.18 0.98
N SER A 323 -3.32 -23.24 1.92
CA SER A 323 -3.36 -23.55 3.34
C SER A 323 -4.80 -23.85 3.75
N SER A 324 -5.11 -25.09 4.14
CA SER A 324 -6.47 -25.49 4.48
C SER A 324 -6.85 -24.98 5.88
N CYS A 325 -7.40 -23.77 5.97
CA CYS A 325 -8.02 -23.27 7.20
C CYS A 325 -9.51 -23.65 7.32
N GLY A 326 -10.06 -24.38 6.33
CA GLY A 326 -11.44 -24.87 6.34
C GLY A 326 -12.51 -23.86 5.92
N LEU A 327 -12.13 -22.63 5.53
CA LEU A 327 -13.06 -21.61 5.05
C LEU A 327 -13.69 -22.00 3.69
N CYS A 328 -12.87 -22.52 2.77
CA CYS A 328 -13.32 -23.03 1.47
C CYS A 328 -12.67 -24.37 1.14
N GLY A 329 -13.29 -25.10 0.20
CA GLY A 329 -12.74 -26.31 -0.40
C GLY A 329 -11.49 -26.02 -1.25
N PRO A 330 -10.60 -27.01 -1.44
CA PRO A 330 -9.40 -26.85 -2.26
C PRO A 330 -9.73 -26.38 -3.68
N GLY A 331 -9.08 -25.30 -4.12
CA GLY A 331 -9.19 -24.77 -5.48
C GLY A 331 -10.47 -23.97 -5.78
N GLN A 332 -11.30 -23.65 -4.78
CA GLN A 332 -12.45 -22.77 -4.95
C GLN A 332 -12.07 -21.29 -5.14
N GLY A 333 -10.98 -20.86 -4.51
CA GLY A 333 -10.53 -19.47 -4.57
C GLY A 333 -10.14 -18.98 -5.97
N TYR A 334 -10.41 -17.71 -6.27
CA TYR A 334 -9.94 -17.06 -7.50
C TYR A 334 -8.42 -17.18 -7.68
N GLN A 335 -7.97 -17.18 -8.93
CA GLN A 335 -6.55 -17.30 -9.27
C GLN A 335 -5.97 -15.94 -9.68
N ALA A 336 -4.68 -15.74 -9.44
CA ALA A 336 -3.94 -14.59 -9.95
C ALA A 336 -4.09 -14.42 -11.46
N ALA A 337 -4.04 -13.17 -11.94
CA ALA A 337 -4.31 -12.77 -13.32
C ALA A 337 -5.72 -13.20 -13.81
N GLY A 338 -6.69 -13.21 -12.90
CA GLY A 338 -8.07 -13.60 -13.16
C GLY A 338 -9.07 -12.50 -12.80
N ASN A 339 -10.30 -12.91 -12.50
CA ASN A 339 -11.42 -11.99 -12.29
C ASN A 339 -11.22 -11.01 -11.12
N GLU A 340 -10.61 -11.44 -10.01
CA GLU A 340 -10.30 -10.55 -8.90
C GLU A 340 -9.32 -9.44 -9.27
N MET A 341 -8.35 -9.72 -10.16
CA MET A 341 -7.43 -8.71 -10.68
C MET A 341 -8.19 -7.66 -11.51
N GLU A 342 -9.10 -8.08 -12.40
CA GLU A 342 -9.93 -7.16 -13.19
C GLU A 342 -10.88 -6.34 -12.29
N PHE A 343 -11.48 -6.98 -11.28
CA PHE A 343 -12.23 -6.29 -10.24
C PHE A 343 -11.38 -5.24 -9.52
N THR A 344 -10.15 -5.58 -9.12
CA THR A 344 -9.22 -4.67 -8.43
C THR A 344 -8.85 -3.47 -9.29
N LYS A 345 -8.61 -3.70 -10.59
CA LYS A 345 -8.34 -2.64 -11.55
C LYS A 345 -9.53 -1.70 -11.70
N ALA A 346 -10.75 -2.23 -11.81
CA ALA A 346 -11.98 -1.45 -11.88
C ALA A 346 -12.28 -0.68 -10.59
N LEU A 347 -11.98 -1.29 -9.44
CA LEU A 347 -12.07 -0.68 -8.12
C LEU A 347 -11.11 0.51 -7.99
N LEU A 348 -9.83 0.32 -8.34
CA LEU A 348 -8.84 1.39 -8.26
C LEU A 348 -9.21 2.55 -9.19
N ASP A 349 -9.64 2.26 -10.42
CA ASP A 349 -10.09 3.29 -11.38
C ASP A 349 -11.21 4.16 -10.79
N ARG A 350 -12.25 3.53 -10.21
CA ARG A 350 -13.38 4.25 -9.60
C ARG A 350 -13.02 4.95 -8.30
N PHE A 351 -12.14 4.35 -7.51
CA PHE A 351 -11.64 4.98 -6.30
C PHE A 351 -10.88 6.26 -6.63
N LEU A 352 -10.02 6.23 -7.65
CA LEU A 352 -9.30 7.42 -8.13
C LEU A 352 -10.23 8.47 -8.73
N ALA A 353 -11.30 8.07 -9.40
CA ALA A 353 -12.34 8.98 -9.88
C ALA A 353 -13.02 9.77 -8.75
N SER A 354 -12.99 9.26 -7.51
CA SER A 354 -13.55 9.94 -6.32
C SER A 354 -12.69 11.11 -5.83
N PHE A 355 -11.53 11.34 -6.46
CA PHE A 355 -10.55 12.37 -6.08
C PHE A 355 -10.29 13.36 -7.23
N PRO A 356 -11.29 14.11 -7.71
CA PRO A 356 -11.13 14.98 -8.87
C PRO A 356 -10.09 16.08 -8.62
N ALA A 357 -9.47 16.56 -9.70
CA ALA A 357 -8.38 17.54 -9.67
C ALA A 357 -8.79 18.88 -9.03
N GLU A 358 -10.08 19.22 -9.11
CA GLU A 358 -10.64 20.53 -8.75
C GLU A 358 -10.87 20.71 -7.24
N THR A 359 -10.79 19.63 -6.44
CA THR A 359 -11.23 19.64 -5.03
C THR A 359 -10.24 20.17 -4.00
N GLY A 360 -9.07 20.69 -4.40
CA GLY A 360 -8.21 21.52 -3.53
C GLY A 360 -7.75 20.90 -2.20
N GLY A 361 -7.93 19.59 -1.97
CA GLY A 361 -7.39 18.88 -0.80
C GLY A 361 -8.39 18.52 0.31
N ILE A 362 -9.70 18.57 0.08
CA ILE A 362 -10.66 17.87 0.96
C ILE A 362 -11.44 16.93 0.06
N GLY A 363 -11.29 15.63 0.29
CA GLY A 363 -12.10 14.61 -0.39
C GLY A 363 -13.60 14.86 -0.18
N PRO A 364 -14.46 14.06 -0.80
CA PRO A 364 -15.91 14.16 -0.58
C PRO A 364 -16.20 14.17 0.93
N GLY A 365 -17.15 14.97 1.41
CA GLY A 365 -17.59 14.85 2.81
C GLY A 365 -18.06 13.42 3.11
N ARG A 366 -18.11 12.97 4.37
CA ARG A 366 -18.43 11.55 4.71
C ARG A 366 -19.68 11.02 3.98
N SER A 367 -20.74 11.83 3.93
CA SER A 367 -21.97 11.46 3.23
C SER A 367 -21.76 11.34 1.72
N GLU A 368 -21.00 12.25 1.11
CA GLU A 368 -20.66 12.19 -0.31
C GLU A 368 -19.76 10.97 -0.62
N TRP A 369 -18.85 10.61 0.29
CA TRP A 369 -18.02 9.41 0.18
C TRP A 369 -18.89 8.14 0.18
N LEU A 370 -19.76 7.99 1.18
CA LEU A 370 -20.64 6.82 1.29
C LEU A 370 -21.66 6.73 0.14
N ASN A 371 -21.97 7.84 -0.52
CA ASN A 371 -22.84 7.89 -1.70
C ASN A 371 -22.08 7.97 -3.03
N SER A 372 -20.75 7.85 -3.00
CA SER A 372 -19.90 7.93 -4.19
C SER A 372 -20.20 6.80 -5.18
N GLU A 373 -19.77 6.97 -6.44
CA GLU A 373 -19.96 5.93 -7.47
C GLU A 373 -19.25 4.62 -7.09
N VAL A 374 -18.04 4.69 -6.53
CA VAL A 374 -17.28 3.50 -6.14
C VAL A 374 -17.96 2.72 -5.01
N VAL A 375 -18.51 3.40 -4.00
CA VAL A 375 -19.21 2.75 -2.89
C VAL A 375 -20.53 2.14 -3.37
N ARG A 376 -21.30 2.86 -4.20
CA ARG A 376 -22.55 2.32 -4.79
C ARG A 376 -22.29 1.16 -5.75
N TRP A 377 -21.19 1.20 -6.50
CA TRP A 377 -20.77 0.10 -7.37
C TRP A 377 -20.37 -1.13 -6.56
N LEU A 378 -19.61 -0.95 -5.47
CA LEU A 378 -19.27 -2.01 -4.52
C LEU A 378 -20.48 -2.57 -3.79
N ASP A 379 -21.52 -1.78 -3.51
CA ASP A 379 -22.74 -2.25 -2.83
C ASP A 379 -23.70 -2.99 -3.79
N THR A 380 -23.16 -3.87 -4.63
CA THR A 380 -23.90 -4.74 -5.54
C THR A 380 -23.43 -6.18 -5.44
N SER A 381 -24.28 -7.14 -5.80
CA SER A 381 -23.95 -8.57 -5.70
C SER A 381 -22.80 -8.98 -6.62
N SER A 382 -22.60 -8.28 -7.73
CA SER A 382 -21.56 -8.56 -8.71
C SER A 382 -21.02 -7.28 -9.34
N PRO A 383 -20.14 -6.55 -8.65
CA PRO A 383 -19.58 -5.29 -9.12
C PRO A 383 -18.79 -5.50 -10.42
N GLY A 384 -19.33 -4.96 -11.52
CA GLY A 384 -18.74 -5.08 -12.86
C GLY A 384 -18.82 -6.48 -13.48
N GLY A 385 -19.52 -7.44 -12.87
CA GLY A 385 -19.67 -8.81 -13.40
C GLY A 385 -18.41 -9.68 -13.32
N HIS A 386 -17.35 -9.20 -12.65
CA HIS A 386 -16.09 -9.94 -12.52
C HIS A 386 -16.12 -10.93 -11.36
N VAL A 387 -16.59 -10.46 -10.21
CA VAL A 387 -16.66 -11.24 -8.96
C VAL A 387 -18.07 -11.19 -8.39
N SER A 388 -18.34 -12.05 -7.40
CA SER A 388 -19.52 -11.93 -6.54
C SER A 388 -19.11 -11.47 -5.14
N LEU A 389 -19.97 -10.71 -4.47
CA LEU A 389 -19.74 -10.27 -3.09
C LEU A 389 -20.67 -10.99 -2.12
N MET A 390 -20.16 -11.26 -0.92
CA MET A 390 -20.97 -11.75 0.20
C MET A 390 -21.92 -10.65 0.67
N SER A 391 -23.14 -11.04 1.01
CA SER A 391 -24.14 -10.11 1.53
C SER A 391 -24.05 -10.00 3.06
N TYR A 392 -24.02 -8.77 3.58
CA TYR A 392 -24.07 -8.48 5.02
C TYR A 392 -25.52 -8.43 5.54
N ALA A 393 -26.45 -8.01 4.68
CA ALA A 393 -27.89 -8.03 4.89
C ALA A 393 -28.58 -8.03 3.51
N PRO A 394 -29.86 -8.45 3.37
CA PRO A 394 -30.54 -8.49 2.08
C PRO A 394 -30.39 -7.17 1.30
N GLY A 395 -29.70 -7.22 0.16
CA GLY A 395 -29.46 -6.06 -0.70
C GLY A 395 -28.28 -5.16 -0.30
N ARG A 396 -27.49 -5.54 0.71
CA ARG A 396 -26.28 -4.85 1.20
C ARG A 396 -25.06 -5.77 1.10
N TYR A 397 -24.03 -5.33 0.39
CA TYR A 397 -22.80 -6.06 0.04
C TYR A 397 -21.53 -5.38 0.56
N ILE A 398 -21.69 -4.25 1.25
CA ILE A 398 -20.64 -3.60 2.02
C ILE A 398 -21.04 -3.42 3.49
N ASP A 399 -20.05 -3.32 4.35
CA ASP A 399 -20.23 -2.89 5.75
C ASP A 399 -19.42 -1.62 6.05
N TYR A 400 -19.92 -0.81 6.98
CA TYR A 400 -19.35 0.47 7.40
C TYR A 400 -19.94 0.88 8.76
N ASP A 401 -19.19 1.67 9.53
CA ASP A 401 -19.68 2.21 10.80
C ASP A 401 -20.92 3.08 10.55
N SER A 402 -22.05 2.69 11.14
CA SER A 402 -23.28 3.47 11.08
C SER A 402 -23.40 4.21 12.41
N PRO A 403 -23.32 5.56 12.44
CA PRO A 403 -23.62 6.28 13.67
C PRO A 403 -25.02 5.88 14.11
N GLY A 404 -25.13 5.42 15.36
CA GLY A 404 -26.39 4.96 15.93
C GLY A 404 -27.54 5.93 15.62
N LYS A 405 -28.70 5.35 15.28
CA LYS A 405 -29.93 6.10 14.98
C LYS A 405 -30.31 7.09 16.06
#